data_AF-A0A4V2Q7D1-F1
#
_entry.id   AF-A0A4V2Q7D1-F1
#
_cell.length_a   1.000
_cell.length_b   1.000
_cell.length_c   1.000
_cell.angle_alpha   90.00
_cell.angle_beta   90.00
_cell.angle_gamma   90.00
#
_symmetry.space_group_name_H-M   'P 1'
#
loop_
_entity.id
_entity.type
_entity.pdbx_description
1 polymer ?
#
loop_
_entity_poly.entity_id
_entity_poly.type
_entity_poly.pdbx_seq_one_letter_code
_entity_poly.pdbx_strand_id
1 'polypeptide(L)' 'MLHIAEARAAILAGLGGRPNIELYSYPGCEHAFARTGSRHYDQAAAELAHQRSLAALHREIGPR' A
#
# COMPACT_ATOMS: atom_id res chain seq x y z
N MET A 1 -12.20 -3.14 -18.47
CA MET A 1 -12.11 -2.32 -17.24
C MET A 1 -12.63 -3.03 -15.98
N LEU A 2 -12.91 -4.34 -16.00
CA LEU A 2 -13.47 -5.11 -14.87
C LEU A 2 -12.43 -5.81 -13.96
N HIS A 3 -11.17 -5.95 -14.37
CA HIS A 3 -10.23 -6.88 -13.70
C HIS A 3 -9.58 -6.37 -12.40
N ILE A 4 -9.44 -5.05 -12.18
CA ILE A 4 -8.72 -4.51 -11.01
C ILE A 4 -9.58 -4.61 -9.73
N ALA A 5 -10.90 -4.41 -9.87
CA ALA A 5 -11.83 -4.51 -8.74
C ALA A 5 -11.88 -5.94 -8.19
N GLU A 6 -11.94 -6.93 -9.07
CA GLU A 6 -11.92 -8.35 -8.70
C GLU A 6 -10.61 -8.76 -8.04
N ALA A 7 -9.46 -8.33 -8.58
CA ALA A 7 -8.16 -8.62 -7.99
C ALA A 7 -8.01 -8.03 -6.57
N ARG A 8 -8.44 -6.78 -6.36
CA ARG A 8 -8.42 -6.15 -5.02
C ARG A 8 -9.33 -6.90 -4.04
N ALA A 9 -10.53 -7.29 -4.48
CA ALA A 9 -11.46 -8.06 -3.66
C ALA A 9 -10.88 -9.41 -3.26
N ALA A 10 -10.24 -10.13 -4.20
CA ALA A 10 -9.58 -11.40 -3.90
C ALA A 10 -8.42 -11.25 -2.90
N ILE A 11 -7.60 -10.20 -3.02
CA ILE A 11 -6.52 -9.91 -2.06
C ILE A 11 -7.09 -9.62 -0.67
N LEU A 12 -8.10 -8.76 -0.58
CA LEU A 12 -8.74 -8.42 0.70
C LEU A 12 -9.39 -9.64 1.35
N ALA A 13 -10.06 -10.50 0.57
CA ALA A 13 -10.67 -11.72 1.08
C ALA A 13 -9.64 -12.76 1.55
N GLY A 14 -8.52 -12.91 0.81
CA GLY A 14 -7.51 -13.92 1.13
C GLY A 14 -6.53 -13.53 2.24
N LEU A 15 -6.26 -12.23 2.41
CA LEU A 15 -5.26 -11.73 3.35
C LEU A 15 -5.86 -10.92 4.51
N GLY A 16 -7.08 -10.40 4.35
CA GLY A 16 -7.76 -9.62 5.39
C GLY A 16 -7.97 -10.44 6.68
N GLY A 17 -7.77 -9.78 7.82
CA GLY A 17 -7.95 -10.40 9.15
C GLY A 17 -6.78 -11.27 9.63
N ARG A 18 -5.73 -11.47 8.82
CA ARG A 18 -4.50 -12.11 9.30
C ARG A 18 -3.77 -11.17 10.27
N PRO A 19 -3.35 -11.64 11.45
CA PRO A 19 -2.79 -10.77 12.50
C PRO A 19 -1.45 -10.14 12.12
N ASN A 20 -0.74 -10.69 11.15
CA ASN A 20 0.57 -10.25 10.70
C ASN A 20 0.55 -9.55 9.32
N ILE A 21 -0.63 -9.15 8.84
CA ILE A 21 -0.78 -8.48 7.54
C ILE A 21 -1.63 -7.21 7.70
N GLU A 22 -1.13 -6.12 7.14
CA GLU A 22 -1.86 -4.86 6.98
C GLU A 22 -2.05 -4.58 5.49
N LEU A 23 -3.27 -4.22 5.08
CA LEU A 23 -3.60 -3.88 3.69
C LEU A 23 -4.07 -2.44 3.59
N TYR A 24 -3.48 -1.69 2.65
CA TYR A 24 -3.80 -0.30 2.41
C TYR A 24 -4.15 -0.06 0.94
N SER A 25 -5.26 0.62 0.70
CA SER A 25 -5.64 1.14 -0.63
C SER A 25 -5.48 2.66 -0.64
N TYR A 26 -4.98 3.19 -1.75
CA TYR A 26 -4.82 4.63 -1.97
C TYR A 26 -5.78 5.07 -3.08
N PRO A 27 -6.94 5.67 -2.75
CA PRO A 27 -7.93 6.08 -3.74
C PRO A 27 -7.35 7.08 -4.75
N GLY A 28 -7.69 6.92 -6.03
CA GLY A 28 -7.20 7.81 -7.11
C GLY A 28 -5.76 7.56 -7.54
N CYS A 29 -4.99 6.74 -6.83
CA CYS A 29 -3.63 6.38 -7.22
C CYS A 29 -3.60 5.26 -8.25
N GLU A 30 -2.67 5.36 -9.20
CA GLU A 30 -2.39 4.32 -10.18
C GLU A 30 -1.01 3.69 -9.94
N HIS A 31 -0.61 2.77 -10.82
CA HIS A 31 0.69 2.12 -10.75
C HIS A 31 1.83 3.15 -10.73
N ALA A 32 2.83 2.89 -9.88
CA ALA A 32 3.98 3.77 -9.66
C ALA A 32 3.62 5.16 -9.08
N PHE A 33 2.58 5.27 -8.26
CA PHE A 33 2.26 6.52 -7.56
C PHE A 33 3.36 7.00 -6.59
N ALA A 34 4.17 6.08 -6.05
CA ALA A 34 5.25 6.40 -5.12
C ALA A 34 6.60 6.71 -5.81
N ARG A 35 6.70 6.57 -7.14
CA ARG A 35 7.94 6.83 -7.87
C ARG A 35 8.02 8.29 -8.29
N THR A 36 8.94 9.05 -7.70
CA THR A 36 9.23 10.43 -8.11
C THR A 36 9.51 10.52 -9.61
N GLY A 37 8.90 11.48 -10.30
CA GLY A 37 8.99 11.64 -11.76
C GLY A 37 8.10 10.69 -12.58
N SER A 38 7.28 9.84 -11.94
CA SER A 38 6.20 9.10 -12.62
C SER A 38 5.08 10.05 -13.03
N ARG A 39 4.41 9.76 -14.17
CA ARG A 39 3.17 10.47 -14.58
C ARG A 39 2.01 10.29 -13.58
N HIS A 40 2.10 9.29 -12.72
CA HIS A 40 1.10 8.96 -11.71
C HIS A 40 1.55 9.34 -10.30
N TYR A 41 2.65 10.08 -10.17
CA TYR A 41 3.20 10.44 -8.86
C TYR A 41 2.14 11.22 -8.06
N ASP A 42 1.84 10.70 -6.87
CA ASP A 42 0.96 11.34 -5.89
C ASP A 42 1.75 11.51 -4.60
N GLN A 43 2.09 12.76 -4.28
CA GLN A 43 2.97 13.07 -3.15
C GLN A 43 2.35 12.62 -1.82
N ALA A 44 1.08 12.93 -1.58
CA ALA A 44 0.43 12.62 -0.30
C ALA A 44 0.31 11.12 -0.08
N ALA A 45 -0.06 10.35 -1.11
CA ALA A 45 -0.11 8.91 -1.04
C ALA A 45 1.30 8.29 -0.88
N ALA A 46 2.30 8.82 -1.59
CA ALA A 46 3.68 8.36 -1.50
C ALA A 46 4.24 8.55 -0.08
N GLU A 47 4.03 9.72 0.52
CA GLU A 47 4.47 10.03 1.89
C GLU A 47 3.79 9.13 2.92
N LEU A 48 2.47 8.95 2.82
CA LEU A 48 1.73 8.08 3.74
C LEU A 48 2.15 6.61 3.60
N ALA A 49 2.34 6.12 2.37
CA ALA A 49 2.83 4.77 2.13
C ALA A 49 4.25 4.57 2.67
N HIS A 50 5.10 5.58 2.54
CA HIS A 50 6.46 5.57 3.07
C HIS A 50 6.47 5.51 4.60
N GLN A 51 5.68 6.35 5.27
CA GLN A 51 5.54 6.35 6.73
C GLN A 51 5.06 5.00 7.27
N ARG A 52 4.05 4.39 6.63
CA ARG A 52 3.57 3.04 6.99
C ARG A 52 4.65 1.98 6.83
N SER A 53 5.42 2.06 5.76
CA SER A 53 6.54 1.13 5.50
C SER A 53 7.61 1.24 6.59
N LEU A 54 8.01 2.47 6.95
CA LEU A 54 8.97 2.69 8.03
C LEU A 54 8.44 2.21 9.39
N ALA A 55 7.16 2.49 9.69
CA ALA A 55 6.54 2.03 10.93
C ALA A 55 6.53 0.50 11.04
N ALA A 56 6.19 -0.21 9.96
CA ALA A 56 6.22 -1.66 9.92
C ALA A 56 7.65 -2.20 10.10
N LEU A 57 8.63 -1.65 9.38
CA LEU A 57 10.03 -2.07 9.51
C LEU A 57 10.57 -1.82 10.93
N HIS A 58 10.30 -0.65 11.50
CA HIS A 58 10.71 -0.32 12.85
C HIS A 58 10.11 -1.28 13.89
N ARG A 59 8.82 -1.59 13.76
CA ARG A 59 8.12 -2.51 14.67
C ARG A 59 8.65 -3.93 14.62
N GLU A 60 8.90 -4.45 13.42
CA GLU A 60 9.25 -5.87 13.25
C GLU A 60 10.76 -6.15 13.34
N ILE A 61 11.60 -5.21 12.86
CA ILE A 61 13.06 -5.42 12.75
C ILE A 61 13.89 -4.20 13.20
N GLY A 62 13.26 -3.18 13.79
CA GLY A 62 13.94 -2.00 14.28
C GLY A 62 14.70 -2.23 15.59
N PRO A 63 15.57 -1.27 15.97
CA PRO A 63 16.20 -1.27 17.28
C PRO A 63 15.14 -1.13 18.39
N ARG A 64 15.41 -1.77 19.54
CA ARG A 64 14.59 -1.66 20.75
C ARG A 64 15.05 -0.51 21.63
#